data_AF-A0A7S2TUI5-F1
#
_entry.id   AF-A0A7S2TUI5-F1
#
_cell.length_a   1.000
_cell.length_b   1.000
_cell.length_c   1.000
_cell.angle_alpha   90.00
_cell.angle_beta   90.00
_cell.angle_gamma   90.00
#
_symmetry.space_group_name_H-M   'P 1'
#
loop_
_entity.id
_entity.type
_entity.pdbx_description
1 polymer ?
#
loop_
_entity_poly.entity_id
_entity_poly.type
_entity_poly.pdbx_seq_one_letter_code
_entity_poly.pdbx_strand_id
1 'polypeptide(L)'
;MGALLLVFVSNQWSRALIYYINNFNIPITPEAAQLYANIDIGYNTEQYSILASVGFTSAFALASLFAGEVVAKYDRAKINTVAALAWSAALAFGSLATTFPQLLLSRSLMGFAMAATTPV
;
A
#
# COMPACT_ATOMS: atom_id res chain seq x y z
N MET A 1 -20.50 -3.91 13.24
CA MET A 1 -19.29 -4.76 13.18
C MET A 1 -18.93 -5.21 11.76
N GLY A 2 -19.88 -5.68 10.92
CA GLY A 2 -19.56 -6.18 9.57
C GLY A 2 -18.78 -5.21 8.67
N ALA A 3 -19.13 -3.92 8.65
CA ALA A 3 -18.42 -2.93 7.82
C ALA A 3 -16.94 -2.76 8.19
N LEU A 4 -16.61 -2.71 9.49
CA LEU A 4 -15.22 -2.57 9.95
C LEU A 4 -14.38 -3.81 9.61
N LEU A 5 -14.99 -5.00 9.65
CA LEU A 5 -14.33 -6.24 9.23
C LEU A 5 -13.99 -6.20 7.73
N LEU A 6 -14.92 -5.77 6.88
CA LEU A 6 -14.67 -5.63 5.44
C LEU A 6 -13.57 -4.62 5.14
N VAL A 7 -13.55 -3.51 5.87
CA VAL A 7 -12.49 -2.50 5.77
C VAL A 7 -11.14 -3.08 6.16
N PHE A 8 -11.07 -3.87 7.23
CA PHE A 8 -9.85 -4.55 7.65
C PHE A 8 -9.38 -5.58 6.61
N VAL A 9 -10.29 -6.38 6.06
CA VAL A 9 -9.98 -7.35 4.99
C VAL A 9 -9.43 -6.63 3.76
N SER A 10 -10.07 -5.54 3.33
CA SER A 10 -9.59 -4.70 2.22
C SER A 10 -8.19 -4.15 2.48
N ASN A 11 -7.92 -3.71 3.72
CA ASN A 11 -6.60 -3.25 4.13
C ASN A 11 -5.53 -4.34 3.96
N GLN A 12 -5.78 -5.55 4.47
CA GLN A 12 -4.83 -6.67 4.37
C GLN A 12 -4.59 -7.09 2.92
N TRP A 13 -5.64 -7.16 2.09
CA TRP A 13 -5.50 -7.47 0.67
C TRP A 13 -4.67 -6.42 -0.07
N SER A 14 -4.91 -5.14 0.20
CA SER A 14 -4.17 -4.03 -0.43
C SER A 14 -2.68 -4.10 -0.12
N ARG A 15 -2.33 -4.46 1.12
CA ARG A 15 -0.93 -4.68 1.54
C ARG A 15 -0.32 -5.87 0.81
N ALA A 16 -1.01 -7.00 0.80
CA ALA A 16 -0.53 -8.25 0.22
C ALA A 16 -0.39 -8.22 -1.32
N LEU A 17 -1.11 -7.33 -1.99
CA LEU A 17 -1.19 -7.27 -3.45
C LEU A 17 0.18 -7.19 -4.13
N ILE A 18 1.17 -6.53 -3.52
CA ILE A 18 2.52 -6.41 -4.08
C ILE A 18 3.22 -7.76 -4.26
N TYR A 19 2.91 -8.75 -3.43
CA TYR A 19 3.51 -10.08 -3.52
C TYR A 19 2.94 -10.88 -4.70
N TYR A 20 1.71 -10.57 -5.13
CA TYR A 20 1.00 -11.32 -6.18
C TYR A 20 1.15 -10.71 -7.57
N ILE A 21 1.46 -9.41 -7.66
CA ILE A 21 1.65 -8.71 -8.93
C ILE A 21 3.11 -8.72 -9.40
N ASN A 22 3.98 -9.53 -8.78
CA ASN A 22 5.40 -9.59 -9.08
C ASN A 22 5.89 -11.01 -9.29
N ASN A 23 6.69 -11.22 -10.33
CA ASN A 23 7.31 -12.51 -10.62
C ASN A 23 8.67 -12.34 -11.31
N PHE A 24 9.73 -12.81 -10.65
CA PHE A 24 11.11 -12.72 -11.13
C PHE A 24 11.62 -14.01 -11.78
N ASN A 25 10.81 -15.06 -11.80
CA ASN A 25 11.21 -16.40 -12.27
C ASN A 25 10.67 -16.76 -13.65
N ILE A 26 10.21 -15.77 -14.42
CA ILE A 26 9.60 -15.96 -15.74
C ILE A 26 10.29 -15.10 -16.80
N PRO A 27 10.25 -15.51 -18.09
CA PRO A 27 10.79 -14.70 -19.17
C PRO A 27 10.08 -13.35 -19.32
N ILE A 28 10.83 -12.33 -19.72
CA ILE A 28 10.29 -10.99 -20.03
C ILE A 28 9.62 -11.06 -21.41
N THR A 29 8.30 -11.09 -21.44
CA THR A 29 7.48 -11.05 -22.66
C THR A 29 6.37 -9.99 -22.54
N PRO A 30 5.81 -9.50 -23.67
CA PRO A 30 4.69 -8.56 -23.64
C PRO A 30 3.46 -9.08 -22.86
N GLU A 31 3.19 -10.38 -22.93
CA GLU A 31 2.10 -11.02 -22.19
C GLU A 31 2.37 -11.02 -20.68
N ALA A 32 3.64 -11.25 -20.29
CA ALA A 32 4.04 -11.19 -18.89
C ALA A 32 3.99 -9.76 -18.32
N ALA A 33 4.29 -8.75 -19.14
CA ALA A 33 4.16 -7.34 -18.75
C ALA A 33 2.71 -6.95 -18.40
N GLN A 34 1.71 -7.56 -19.05
CA GLN A 34 0.30 -7.30 -18.72
C GLN A 34 -0.13 -7.87 -17.35
N LEU A 35 0.64 -8.81 -16.80
CA LEU A 35 0.31 -9.53 -15.56
C LEU A 35 1.17 -9.10 -14.37
N TYR A 36 2.42 -8.68 -14.62
CA TYR A 36 3.41 -8.46 -13.56
C TYR A 36 4.04 -7.07 -13.63
N ALA A 37 3.88 -6.32 -12.54
CA ALA A 37 4.35 -4.94 -12.43
C ALA A 37 5.87 -4.82 -12.52
N ASN A 38 6.64 -5.80 -12.02
CA ASN A 38 8.10 -5.78 -12.17
C ASN A 38 8.54 -5.88 -13.63
N ILE A 39 7.75 -6.54 -14.49
CA ILE A 39 8.06 -6.70 -15.90
C ILE A 39 7.63 -5.46 -16.68
N ASP A 40 6.42 -4.94 -16.41
CA ASP A 40 5.91 -3.72 -17.05
C ASP A 40 6.77 -2.48 -16.74
N ILE A 41 7.05 -2.24 -15.46
CA ILE A 41 7.82 -1.08 -15.00
C ILE A 41 9.33 -1.32 -15.10
N GLY A 42 9.76 -2.59 -15.17
CA GLY A 42 11.16 -2.97 -15.37
C GLY A 42 12.04 -2.80 -14.13
N TYR A 43 11.52 -3.04 -12.93
CA TYR A 43 12.32 -2.99 -11.69
C TYR A 43 12.85 -4.35 -11.26
N ASN A 44 13.99 -4.34 -10.58
CA ASN A 44 14.70 -5.55 -10.15
C ASN A 44 14.29 -6.01 -8.74
N THR A 45 14.86 -7.13 -8.29
CA THR A 45 14.60 -7.73 -6.97
C THR A 45 14.97 -6.82 -5.79
N GLU A 46 16.04 -6.03 -5.93
CA GLU A 46 16.49 -5.09 -4.89
C GLU A 46 15.47 -3.96 -4.71
N GLN A 47 15.04 -3.37 -5.83
CA GLN A 47 13.99 -2.35 -5.87
C GLN A 47 12.66 -2.89 -5.33
N TYR A 48 12.32 -4.13 -5.67
CA TYR A 48 11.16 -4.80 -5.10
C TYR A 48 11.27 -4.98 -3.58
N SER A 49 12.43 -5.34 -3.05
CA SER A 49 12.64 -5.45 -1.59
C SER A 49 12.37 -4.14 -0.87
N ILE A 50 12.84 -3.02 -1.45
CA ILE A 50 12.56 -1.66 -0.96
C ILE A 50 11.05 -1.37 -1.00
N LEU A 51 10.39 -1.71 -2.11
CA LEU A 51 8.96 -1.48 -2.31
C LEU A 51 8.09 -2.30 -1.35
N ALA A 52 8.43 -3.58 -1.16
CA ALA A 52 7.70 -4.51 -0.31
C ALA A 52 7.90 -4.23 1.18
N SER A 53 9.07 -3.73 1.56
CA SER A 53 9.44 -3.56 2.97
C SER A 53 9.48 -2.09 3.37
N VAL A 54 10.42 -1.33 2.81
CA VAL A 54 10.80 0.00 3.29
C VAL A 54 9.73 1.04 2.96
N GLY A 55 9.22 1.06 1.73
CA GLY A 55 8.25 2.07 1.28
C GLY A 55 7.01 2.13 2.18
N PHE A 56 6.37 0.98 2.40
CA PHE A 56 5.22 0.90 3.30
C PHE A 56 5.62 1.09 4.77
N THR A 57 6.60 0.32 5.26
CA THR A 57 6.85 0.18 6.71
C THR A 57 7.40 1.46 7.31
N SER A 58 8.29 2.18 6.61
CA SER A 58 8.85 3.43 7.13
C SER A 58 7.77 4.51 7.27
N ALA A 59 6.97 4.72 6.23
CA ALA A 59 5.87 5.67 6.25
C ALA A 59 4.82 5.31 7.32
N PHE A 60 4.49 4.03 7.41
CA PHE A 60 3.56 3.51 8.43
C PHE A 60 4.09 3.73 9.85
N ALA A 61 5.35 3.37 10.12
CA ALA A 61 5.95 3.49 11.45
C ALA A 61 6.04 4.96 11.89
N LEU A 62 6.50 5.85 11.01
CA LEU A 62 6.59 7.28 11.29
C LEU A 62 5.21 7.89 11.55
N ALA A 63 4.22 7.55 10.73
CA ALA A 63 2.86 8.04 10.90
C ALA A 63 2.20 7.49 12.17
N SER A 64 2.51 6.25 12.55
CA SER A 64 1.94 5.60 13.73
C SER A 64 2.30 6.32 15.03
N LEU A 65 3.47 6.98 15.10
CA LEU A 65 3.88 7.78 16.26
C LEU A 65 2.89 8.92 16.55
N PHE A 66 2.35 9.54 15.51
CA PHE A 66 1.39 10.65 15.63
C PHE A 66 -0.06 10.16 15.60
N ALA A 67 -0.32 9.02 14.96
CA ALA A 67 -1.65 8.46 14.82
C ALA A 67 -2.32 8.19 16.18
N GLY A 68 -1.56 7.76 17.19
CA GLY A 68 -2.08 7.52 18.54
C GLY A 68 -2.74 8.77 19.15
N GLU A 69 -2.12 9.94 18.99
CA GLU A 69 -2.66 11.20 19.50
C GLU A 69 -3.92 11.64 18.73
N VAL A 70 -3.94 11.43 17.42
CA VAL A 70 -5.10 11.73 16.56
C VAL A 70 -6.28 10.82 16.92
N VAL A 71 -6.05 9.52 17.08
CA VAL A 71 -7.10 8.55 17.42
C VAL A 71 -7.66 8.77 18.83
N ALA A 72 -6.88 9.36 19.74
CA ALA A 72 -7.35 9.73 21.06
C ALA A 72 -8.29 10.96 21.06
N LYS A 73 -8.15 11.86 20.09
CA LYS A 73 -8.87 13.15 20.06
C LYS A 73 -10.11 13.15 19.16
N TYR A 74 -10.21 12.25 18.20
CA TYR A 74 -11.27 12.25 17.19
C TYR A 74 -12.07 10.95 17.16
N ASP A 75 -13.26 11.01 16.54
CA ASP A 75 -14.13 9.85 16.34
C ASP A 75 -13.44 8.80 15.44
N ARG A 76 -13.23 7.60 16.00
CA ARG A 76 -12.60 6.46 15.34
C ARG A 76 -13.29 6.08 14.03
N ALA A 77 -14.61 6.22 13.92
CA ALA A 77 -15.34 5.90 12.69
C ALA A 77 -15.00 6.88 11.57
N LYS A 78 -14.88 8.18 11.89
CA LYS A 78 -14.49 9.21 10.92
C LYS A 78 -13.04 9.05 10.48
N ILE A 79 -12.13 8.79 11.42
CA ILE A 79 -10.71 8.54 11.13
C ILE A 79 -10.57 7.34 10.19
N ASN A 80 -11.21 6.21 10.53
CA ASN A 80 -11.16 5.00 9.69
C ASN A 80 -11.72 5.24 8.29
N THR A 81 -12.78 6.04 8.16
CA THR A 81 -13.36 6.38 6.85
C THR A 81 -12.41 7.23 6.02
N VAL A 82 -11.83 8.28 6.61
CA VAL A 82 -10.86 9.15 5.91
C VAL A 82 -9.62 8.36 5.50
N ALA A 83 -9.10 7.53 6.41
CA ALA A 83 -7.98 6.65 6.12
C ALA A 83 -8.32 5.67 4.98
N ALA A 84 -9.53 5.10 4.98
CA ALA A 84 -10.01 4.20 3.93
C ALA A 84 -10.00 4.84 2.55
N LEU A 85 -10.53 6.05 2.46
CA LEU A 85 -10.51 6.82 1.23
C LEU A 85 -9.07 7.16 0.82
N ALA A 86 -8.22 7.56 1.77
CA ALA A 86 -6.83 7.93 1.50
C ALA A 86 -6.00 6.74 0.99
N TRP A 87 -6.07 5.55 1.61
CA TRP A 87 -5.32 4.40 1.10
C TRP A 87 -5.90 3.89 -0.21
N SER A 88 -7.21 4.01 -0.43
CA SER A 88 -7.85 3.59 -1.69
C SER A 88 -7.41 4.49 -2.84
N ALA A 89 -7.31 5.80 -2.61
CA ALA A 89 -6.75 6.75 -3.57
C ALA A 89 -5.27 6.48 -3.85
N ALA A 90 -4.47 6.17 -2.81
CA ALA A 90 -3.06 5.81 -2.98
C ALA A 90 -2.89 4.51 -3.77
N LEU A 91 -3.76 3.51 -3.55
CA LEU A 91 -3.79 2.27 -4.33
C LEU A 91 -4.14 2.53 -5.80
N ALA A 92 -5.16 3.36 -6.06
CA ALA A 92 -5.54 3.75 -7.41
C ALA A 92 -4.40 4.48 -8.13
N PHE A 93 -3.72 5.39 -7.43
CA PHE A 93 -2.51 6.05 -7.94
C PHE A 93 -1.40 5.03 -8.30
N GLY A 94 -1.22 3.99 -7.48
CA GLY A 94 -0.28 2.90 -7.77
C GLY A 94 -0.63 2.09 -9.02
N SER A 95 -1.91 1.94 -9.33
CA SER A 95 -2.34 1.22 -10.55
C SER A 95 -2.05 2.00 -11.85
N LEU A 96 -1.83 3.31 -11.75
CA LEU A 96 -1.49 4.19 -12.88
C LEU A 96 0.03 4.44 -12.97
N ALA A 97 0.82 3.82 -12.09
CA ALA A 97 2.26 4.04 -12.05
C ALA A 97 2.93 3.35 -13.25
N THR A 98 3.71 4.13 -14.00
CA THR A 98 4.53 3.64 -15.13
C THR A 98 6.02 3.60 -14.77
N THR A 99 6.37 4.07 -13.57
CA THR A 99 7.75 4.17 -13.11
C THR A 99 7.87 3.68 -11.67
N PHE A 100 9.04 3.13 -11.33
CA PHE A 100 9.31 2.63 -9.98
C PHE A 100 9.11 3.70 -8.87
N PRO A 101 9.57 4.95 -9.01
CA PRO A 101 9.36 5.98 -7.99
C PRO A 101 7.88 6.31 -7.73
N GLN A 102 7.02 6.28 -8.76
CA GLN A 102 5.58 6.49 -8.58
C GLN A 102 4.96 5.35 -7.77
N LEU A 103 5.34 4.10 -8.07
CA LEU A 103 4.85 2.94 -7.35
C LEU A 103 5.36 2.93 -5.89
N LEU A 104 6.61 3.34 -5.66
CA LEU A 104 7.18 3.52 -4.33
C LEU A 104 6.44 4.60 -3.54
N LEU A 105 6.17 5.75 -4.16
CA LEU A 105 5.40 6.83 -3.55
C LEU A 105 3.97 6.37 -3.19
N SER A 106 3.29 5.68 -4.11
CA SER A 106 1.99 5.06 -3.85
C SER A 106 2.02 4.19 -2.60
N ARG A 107 3.03 3.30 -2.50
CA ARG A 107 3.20 2.41 -1.34
C ARG A 107 3.44 3.15 -0.04
N SER A 108 4.25 4.21 -0.07
CA SER A 108 4.49 5.05 1.10
C SER A 108 3.23 5.79 1.54
N LEU A 109 2.46 6.34 0.60
CA LEU A 109 1.18 7.00 0.88
C LEU A 109 0.16 6.03 1.48
N MET A 110 0.11 4.79 0.97
CA MET A 110 -0.71 3.73 1.58
C MET A 110 -0.29 3.46 3.03
N GLY A 111 1.02 3.30 3.29
CA GLY A 111 1.54 3.09 4.65
C GLY A 111 1.15 4.22 5.60
N PHE A 112 1.30 5.47 5.16
CA PHE A 112 0.89 6.65 5.92
C PHE A 112 -0.61 6.66 6.23
N ALA A 113 -1.46 6.45 5.22
CA ALA A 113 -2.91 6.45 5.38
C ALA A 113 -3.40 5.32 6.30
N MET A 114 -2.78 4.14 6.24
CA MET A 114 -3.15 2.97 7.04
C MET A 114 -2.67 3.04 8.50
N ALA A 115 -1.75 3.94 8.86
CA ALA A 115 -1.27 4.08 10.23
C ALA A 115 -2.40 4.42 11.22
N ALA A 116 -3.35 5.26 10.79
CA ALA A 116 -4.46 5.71 11.63
C ALA A 116 -5.57 4.65 11.87
N THR A 117 -5.51 3.51 11.18
CA THR A 117 -6.52 2.43 11.32
C THR A 117 -6.04 1.22 12.10
N THR A 118 -4.77 1.22 12.50
CA THR A 118 -4.22 0.13 13.31
C THR A 118 -4.64 0.36 14.76
N PRO A 119 -5.35 -0.58 15.39
CA PRO A 119 -5.70 -0.45 16.80
C PRO A 119 -4.43 -0.50 17.64
N VAL A 120 -4.24 0.50 18.50
CA VAL A 120 -3.27 0.49 19.60
C VAL A 120 -3.81 -0.29 20.79
#